data_AF-A0AAD6KNL2-F1
#
_entry.id   AF-A0AAD6KNL2-F1
#
_cell.length_a   1.000
_cell.length_b   1.000
_cell.length_c   1.000
_cell.angle_alpha   90.00
_cell.angle_beta   90.00
_cell.angle_gamma   90.00
#
_symmetry.space_group_name_H-M   'P 1'
#
loop_
_entity.id
_entity.type
_entity.pdbx_description
1 polymer ?
#
loop_
_entity_poly.entity_id
_entity_poly.type
_entity_poly.pdbx_seq_one_letter_code
_entity_poly.pdbx_strand_id
1 'polypeptide(L)'
;MKRTQRFKRVSKPKKPIPDSELDEDSAANLSTQLLKSKSTRINPKRPKILSLPASTSLTFDHMTILPREFFQIDALDLAPRLLGKFLKRDNVVLQITEVEAYRPNDSACHGRFGITARTAPVFGPGGHAYVYLCYGLHTMLNVVADKEGNGAAVLIRSCAPISGMDTIQERRGKKTEKPDLLNGPGKIGQALGISTEWSNHPLHSPGGLELLDGPEPEKILVGPRVGIDYALPEHVSAPWRFAIAGTAWISAPRNTLRPP
;
A
#
# COMPACT_ATOMS: atom_id res chain seq x y z
N MET A 1 37.46 38.07 12.13
CA MET A 1 37.95 37.65 13.47
C MET A 1 36.79 37.66 14.46
N LYS A 2 36.83 36.75 15.46
CA LYS A 2 35.83 36.44 16.53
C LYS A 2 34.68 35.52 16.05
N ARG A 3 34.79 34.18 16.05
CA ARG A 3 35.14 33.13 17.06
C ARG A 3 33.93 32.72 17.94
N THR A 4 33.27 31.65 17.47
CA THR A 4 32.53 30.55 18.11
C THR A 4 32.22 30.57 19.62
N GLN A 5 31.02 30.10 19.98
CA GLN A 5 30.86 29.08 21.04
C GLN A 5 29.80 28.01 20.68
N ARG A 6 30.20 26.76 20.91
CA ARG A 6 29.56 25.49 20.56
C ARG A 6 29.05 24.89 21.87
N PHE A 7 27.76 24.59 22.01
CA PHE A 7 27.23 23.94 23.21
C PHE A 7 27.50 22.42 23.19
N LYS A 8 28.01 21.92 24.32
CA LYS A 8 28.47 20.54 24.55
C LYS A 8 27.32 19.57 24.76
N ARG A 9 27.46 18.36 24.18
CA ARG A 9 26.68 17.16 24.49
C ARG A 9 26.90 16.72 25.94
N VAL A 10 25.82 16.36 26.64
CA VAL A 10 25.86 15.71 27.95
C VAL A 10 25.56 14.22 27.76
N SER A 11 26.52 13.39 28.15
CA SER A 11 26.47 11.92 28.19
C SER A 11 25.85 11.42 29.49
N LYS A 12 24.93 10.45 29.42
CA LYS A 12 24.40 9.73 30.60
C LYS A 12 25.35 8.60 31.02
N PRO A 13 25.50 8.30 32.32
CA PRO A 13 26.38 7.25 32.83
C PRO A 13 25.77 5.84 32.71
N LYS A 14 26.64 4.82 32.72
CA LYS A 14 26.36 3.38 32.63
C LYS A 14 26.60 2.68 33.99
N LYS A 15 25.89 1.55 34.18
CA LYS A 15 26.13 0.36 35.05
C LYS A 15 25.67 0.44 36.53
N PRO A 16 25.43 -0.70 37.24
CA PRO A 16 25.89 -2.09 36.96
C PRO A 16 24.83 -3.22 37.05
N ILE A 17 25.28 -4.43 36.68
CA ILE A 17 24.70 -5.77 36.86
C ILE A 17 25.14 -6.31 38.23
N PRO A 18 24.38 -7.20 38.88
CA PRO A 18 24.97 -8.27 39.68
C PRO A 18 24.54 -9.70 39.24
N ASP A 19 25.34 -10.64 39.71
CA ASP A 19 25.65 -11.98 39.21
C ASP A 19 24.65 -13.12 39.51
N SER A 20 24.97 -14.23 38.86
CA SER A 20 24.53 -15.63 38.88
C SER A 20 24.38 -16.35 40.23
N GLU A 21 23.56 -17.41 40.23
CA GLU A 21 23.81 -18.75 40.84
C GLU A 21 22.86 -19.77 40.13
N LEU A 22 23.38 -20.78 39.42
CA LEU A 22 23.49 -22.22 39.80
C LEU A 22 22.08 -22.88 39.99
N ASP A 23 21.69 -23.95 39.29
CA ASP A 23 22.32 -25.28 39.32
C ASP A 23 22.00 -26.15 38.08
N GLU A 24 22.90 -27.10 37.88
CA GLU A 24 22.92 -28.18 36.90
C GLU A 24 21.95 -29.34 37.25
N ASP A 25 21.64 -30.12 36.21
CA ASP A 25 21.93 -31.57 36.15
C ASP A 25 20.79 -32.60 36.03
N SER A 26 21.18 -33.69 35.35
CA SER A 26 20.53 -34.98 35.04
C SER A 26 19.78 -35.08 33.70
N ALA A 27 20.39 -35.64 32.64
CA ALA A 27 20.69 -37.06 32.38
C ALA A 27 19.40 -37.90 32.18
N ALA A 28 19.24 -38.85 31.26
CA ALA A 28 20.16 -39.56 30.39
C ALA A 28 19.38 -40.22 29.24
N ASN A 29 20.13 -40.63 28.22
CA ASN A 29 19.78 -41.59 27.17
C ASN A 29 19.07 -42.85 27.67
N LEU A 30 18.18 -43.40 26.84
CA LEU A 30 18.06 -44.86 26.66
C LEU A 30 17.44 -45.22 25.30
N SER A 31 18.28 -45.81 24.46
CA SER A 31 17.91 -46.63 23.31
C SER A 31 17.46 -48.02 23.77
N THR A 32 16.36 -48.56 23.24
CA THR A 32 16.31 -49.84 22.48
C THR A 32 14.89 -50.27 22.10
N GLN A 33 14.73 -50.45 20.78
CA GLN A 33 14.05 -51.53 20.05
C GLN A 33 12.60 -52.00 20.34
N LEU A 34 11.93 -52.14 19.19
CA LEU A 34 10.96 -53.15 18.76
C LEU A 34 9.49 -52.96 19.16
N LEU A 35 8.66 -52.65 18.15
CA LEU A 35 7.44 -53.39 17.86
C LEU A 35 7.17 -53.35 16.34
N LYS A 36 7.17 -54.53 15.72
CA LYS A 36 6.79 -54.76 14.33
C LYS A 36 5.27 -54.64 14.21
N SER A 37 4.77 -53.79 13.32
CA SER A 37 3.41 -53.92 12.79
C SER A 37 3.45 -53.92 11.27
N LYS A 38 2.92 -55.00 10.69
CA LYS A 38 2.71 -55.15 9.25
C LYS A 38 1.60 -54.18 8.85
N SER A 39 1.92 -53.17 8.05
CA SER A 39 0.92 -52.36 7.36
C SER A 39 1.04 -52.57 5.86
N THR A 40 -0.02 -53.11 5.31
CA THR A 40 -0.29 -53.35 3.89
C THR A 40 -0.04 -52.10 3.04
N ARG A 41 0.77 -52.23 1.97
CA ARG A 41 0.90 -51.20 0.93
C ARG A 41 -0.43 -51.02 0.22
N ILE A 42 -1.16 -49.95 0.56
CA ILE A 42 -2.20 -49.39 -0.28
C ILE A 42 -1.52 -48.39 -1.21
N ASN A 43 -1.55 -48.65 -2.51
CA ASN A 43 -1.12 -47.71 -3.54
C ASN A 43 -2.14 -46.55 -3.59
N PRO A 44 -1.80 -45.29 -3.23
CA PRO A 44 -2.73 -44.19 -3.44
C PRO A 44 -2.83 -43.95 -4.95
N LYS A 45 -4.00 -44.22 -5.52
CA LYS A 45 -4.34 -43.78 -6.89
C LYS A 45 -4.14 -42.27 -6.94
N ARG A 46 -3.21 -41.84 -7.79
CA ARG A 46 -2.97 -40.43 -8.13
C ARG A 46 -4.31 -39.79 -8.51
N PRO A 47 -4.79 -38.75 -7.80
CA PRO A 47 -6.02 -38.09 -8.20
C PRO A 47 -5.84 -37.53 -9.61
N LYS A 48 -6.81 -37.80 -10.49
CA LYS A 48 -6.86 -37.22 -11.82
C LYS A 48 -6.81 -35.70 -11.65
N ILE A 49 -5.74 -35.09 -12.16
CA ILE A 49 -5.60 -33.63 -12.25
C ILE A 49 -6.75 -33.17 -13.14
N LEU A 50 -7.77 -32.55 -12.54
CA LEU A 50 -8.75 -31.80 -13.29
C LEU A 50 -7.97 -30.63 -13.91
N SER A 51 -7.79 -30.66 -15.22
CA SER A 51 -7.16 -29.58 -15.96
C SER A 51 -8.00 -28.31 -15.75
N LEU A 52 -7.45 -27.35 -15.01
CA LEU A 52 -7.97 -25.99 -14.96
C LEU A 52 -7.95 -25.43 -16.39
N PRO A 53 -9.06 -24.84 -16.89
CA PRO A 53 -9.06 -24.26 -18.22
C PRO A 53 -8.05 -23.11 -18.27
N ALA A 54 -7.32 -23.05 -19.38
CA ALA A 54 -6.32 -22.06 -19.67
C ALA A 54 -6.90 -20.64 -19.53
N SER A 55 -6.14 -19.78 -18.82
CA SER A 55 -6.08 -18.33 -18.95
C SER A 55 -7.33 -17.68 -19.58
N THR A 56 -8.27 -17.25 -18.74
CA THR A 56 -9.16 -16.14 -19.10
C THR A 56 -8.29 -14.92 -19.32
N SER A 57 -7.85 -14.72 -20.56
CA SER A 57 -7.35 -13.45 -21.02
C SER A 57 -8.46 -12.44 -20.78
N LEU A 58 -8.30 -11.60 -19.76
CA LEU A 58 -9.09 -10.39 -19.64
C LEU A 58 -8.86 -9.62 -20.95
N THR A 59 -9.89 -9.50 -21.77
CA THR A 59 -9.83 -8.66 -22.96
C THR A 59 -9.83 -7.21 -22.45
N PHE A 60 -8.69 -6.54 -22.57
CA PHE A 60 -8.48 -5.16 -22.13
C PHE A 60 -9.31 -4.13 -22.92
N ASP A 61 -10.03 -4.58 -23.95
CA ASP A 61 -10.73 -3.75 -24.94
C ASP A 61 -11.95 -2.99 -24.39
N HIS A 62 -12.36 -3.22 -23.14
CA HIS A 62 -13.52 -2.54 -22.53
C HIS A 62 -13.27 -1.97 -21.13
N MET A 63 -12.04 -1.53 -20.82
CA MET A 63 -11.83 -0.74 -19.60
C MET A 63 -12.32 0.70 -19.81
N THR A 64 -13.37 1.09 -19.08
CA THR A 64 -13.99 2.42 -19.19
C THR A 64 -13.32 3.40 -18.22
N ILE A 65 -12.97 4.59 -18.68
CA ILE A 65 -12.44 5.64 -17.79
C ILE A 65 -13.54 6.10 -16.83
N LEU A 66 -13.22 6.20 -15.54
CA LEU A 66 -14.17 6.66 -14.52
C LEU A 66 -14.56 8.12 -14.78
N PRO A 67 -15.86 8.47 -14.66
CA PRO A 67 -16.33 9.83 -14.92
C PRO A 67 -15.89 10.79 -13.81
N ARG A 68 -15.84 12.09 -14.10
CA ARG A 68 -15.40 13.12 -13.13
C ARG A 68 -16.19 13.09 -11.83
N GLU A 69 -17.49 12.84 -11.92
CA GLU A 69 -18.44 12.85 -10.80
C GLU A 69 -18.14 11.76 -9.77
N PHE A 70 -17.49 10.67 -10.20
CA PHE A 70 -17.06 9.59 -9.30
C PHE A 70 -16.16 10.09 -8.17
N PHE A 71 -15.34 11.10 -8.45
CA PHE A 71 -14.32 11.61 -7.53
C PHE A 71 -14.80 12.76 -6.64
N GLN A 72 -15.94 13.38 -6.97
CA GLN A 72 -16.46 14.58 -6.30
C GLN A 72 -17.31 14.24 -5.06
N ILE A 73 -16.76 13.38 -4.21
CA ILE A 73 -17.35 12.94 -2.94
C ILE A 73 -16.30 13.00 -1.84
N ASP A 74 -16.72 12.84 -0.58
CA ASP A 74 -15.79 12.87 0.55
C ASP A 74 -14.68 11.81 0.41
N ALA A 75 -13.47 12.11 0.87
CA ALA A 75 -12.34 11.18 0.76
C ALA A 75 -12.59 9.84 1.49
N LEU A 76 -13.38 9.80 2.57
CA LEU A 76 -13.73 8.55 3.25
C LEU A 76 -14.74 7.72 2.46
N ASP A 77 -15.58 8.34 1.64
CA ASP A 77 -16.50 7.64 0.75
C ASP A 77 -15.78 7.20 -0.54
N LEU A 78 -14.85 8.03 -1.05
CA LEU A 78 -14.07 7.74 -2.24
C LEU A 78 -13.08 6.59 -2.03
N ALA A 79 -12.42 6.54 -0.87
CA ALA A 79 -11.39 5.55 -0.59
C ALA A 79 -11.85 4.09 -0.81
N PRO A 80 -12.93 3.59 -0.19
CA PRO A 80 -13.40 2.23 -0.43
C PRO A 80 -13.86 2.02 -1.89
N ARG A 81 -14.41 3.04 -2.55
CA ARG A 81 -14.84 2.96 -3.97
C ARG A 81 -13.68 2.81 -4.96
N LEU A 82 -12.50 3.32 -4.62
CA LEU A 82 -11.29 3.17 -5.42
C LEU A 82 -10.71 1.75 -5.37
N LEU A 83 -11.06 0.95 -4.36
CA LEU A 83 -10.61 -0.43 -4.30
C LEU A 83 -11.16 -1.23 -5.49
N GLY A 84 -10.30 -2.04 -6.11
CA GLY A 84 -10.63 -2.87 -7.26
C GLY A 84 -10.60 -2.15 -8.61
N LYS A 85 -10.57 -0.81 -8.62
CA LYS A 85 -10.40 0.02 -9.81
C LYS A 85 -8.98 -0.07 -10.37
N PHE A 86 -8.81 0.29 -11.64
CA PHE A 86 -7.52 0.17 -12.32
C PHE A 86 -6.83 1.51 -12.54
N LEU A 87 -5.54 1.57 -12.24
CA LEU A 87 -4.62 2.60 -12.72
C LEU A 87 -3.95 2.12 -14.00
N LYS A 88 -4.03 2.91 -15.06
CA LYS A 88 -3.41 2.60 -16.34
C LYS A 88 -2.40 3.67 -16.74
N ARG A 89 -1.23 3.21 -17.18
CA ARG A 89 -0.19 4.05 -17.79
C ARG A 89 0.62 3.24 -18.78
N ASP A 90 0.65 3.70 -20.03
CA ASP A 90 1.25 2.96 -21.15
C ASP A 90 0.66 1.54 -21.23
N ASN A 91 1.50 0.51 -21.17
CA ASN A 91 1.14 -0.91 -21.11
C ASN A 91 0.95 -1.45 -19.67
N VAL A 92 1.21 -0.64 -18.63
CA VAL A 92 1.08 -1.02 -17.23
C VAL A 92 -0.35 -0.78 -16.76
N VAL A 93 -1.00 -1.83 -16.26
CA VAL A 93 -2.31 -1.76 -15.60
C VAL A 93 -2.18 -2.36 -14.21
N LEU A 94 -2.60 -1.60 -13.20
CA LEU A 94 -2.53 -1.97 -11.79
C LEU A 94 -3.93 -1.91 -11.17
N GLN A 95 -4.35 -2.96 -10.47
CA GLN A 95 -5.57 -2.93 -9.67
C GLN A 95 -5.28 -2.37 -8.28
N ILE A 96 -6.02 -1.36 -7.85
CA ILE A 96 -5.87 -0.76 -6.53
C ILE A 96 -6.35 -1.74 -5.46
N THR A 97 -5.46 -2.13 -4.54
CA THR A 97 -5.76 -3.10 -3.48
C THR A 97 -5.77 -2.47 -2.09
N GLU A 98 -5.23 -1.26 -1.94
CA GLU A 98 -5.17 -0.56 -0.67
C GLU A 98 -5.01 0.94 -0.86
N VAL A 99 -5.70 1.70 -0.01
CA VAL A 99 -5.69 3.16 -0.02
C VAL A 99 -5.76 3.74 1.39
N GLU A 100 -5.45 5.03 1.52
CA GLU A 100 -5.68 5.83 2.73
C GLU A 100 -6.38 7.14 2.41
N ALA A 101 -7.37 7.52 3.23
CA ALA A 101 -8.09 8.77 3.10
C ALA A 101 -7.44 9.89 3.94
N TYR A 102 -7.45 11.10 3.40
CA TYR A 102 -7.01 12.34 4.05
C TYR A 102 -8.04 13.45 3.79
N ARG A 103 -8.45 14.16 4.85
CA ARG A 103 -9.51 15.19 4.82
C ARG A 103 -9.00 16.56 5.29
N PRO A 104 -9.75 17.66 5.14
CA PRO A 104 -9.23 18.99 5.50
C PRO A 104 -8.98 19.18 7.00
N ASN A 105 -9.82 18.59 7.87
CA ASN A 105 -9.69 18.66 9.33
C ASN A 105 -8.71 17.64 9.92
N ASP A 106 -8.00 16.90 9.07
CA ASP A 106 -7.08 15.85 9.48
C ASP A 106 -5.66 16.37 9.69
N SER A 107 -5.15 16.19 10.91
CA SER A 107 -3.79 16.61 11.26
C SER A 107 -2.67 15.83 10.53
N ALA A 108 -2.99 14.75 9.81
CA ALA A 108 -2.06 14.08 8.90
C ALA A 108 -2.16 14.59 7.45
N CYS A 109 -3.23 15.29 7.07
CA CYS A 109 -3.45 15.76 5.71
C CYS A 109 -2.54 16.95 5.36
N HIS A 110 -2.01 17.00 4.14
CA HIS A 110 -1.27 18.16 3.66
C HIS A 110 -2.15 19.41 3.51
N GLY A 111 -3.45 19.24 3.26
CA GLY A 111 -4.42 20.33 3.13
C GLY A 111 -4.58 21.16 4.42
N ARG A 112 -4.24 20.63 5.59
CA ARG A 112 -4.40 21.34 6.88
C ARG A 112 -3.63 22.66 6.98
N PHE A 113 -2.60 22.84 6.15
CA PHE A 113 -1.76 24.04 6.13
C PHE A 113 -2.27 25.13 5.16
N GLY A 114 -3.41 24.89 4.50
CA GLY A 114 -3.94 25.77 3.48
C GLY A 114 -3.18 25.67 2.16
N ILE A 115 -3.46 26.62 1.26
CA ILE A 115 -2.94 26.64 -0.10
C ILE A 115 -1.53 27.23 -0.13
N THR A 116 -0.58 26.43 -0.59
CA THR A 116 0.81 26.79 -0.89
C THR A 116 1.17 26.23 -2.27
N ALA A 117 2.30 26.61 -2.86
CA ALA A 117 2.74 26.00 -4.13
C ALA A 117 2.80 24.46 -4.07
N ARG A 118 3.15 23.89 -2.91
CA ARG A 118 3.24 22.44 -2.70
C ARG A 118 1.88 21.76 -2.49
N THR A 119 0.94 22.45 -1.85
CA THR A 119 -0.37 21.90 -1.47
C THR A 119 -1.47 22.28 -2.45
N ALA A 120 -1.27 23.28 -3.30
CA ALA A 120 -2.26 23.73 -4.29
C ALA A 120 -2.91 22.58 -5.08
N PRO A 121 -2.19 21.55 -5.54
CA PRO A 121 -2.83 20.45 -6.26
C PRO A 121 -3.86 19.66 -5.44
N VAL A 122 -3.70 19.51 -4.11
CA VAL A 122 -4.71 18.80 -3.29
C VAL A 122 -6.02 19.59 -3.14
N PHE A 123 -5.97 20.89 -3.41
CA PHE A 123 -7.14 21.77 -3.46
C PHE A 123 -7.74 21.88 -4.88
N GLY A 124 -7.17 21.20 -5.86
CA GLY A 124 -7.69 21.15 -7.23
C GLY A 124 -9.01 20.37 -7.33
N PRO A 125 -9.52 20.15 -8.55
CA PRO A 125 -10.76 19.43 -8.75
C PRO A 125 -10.62 17.93 -8.40
N GLY A 126 -11.67 17.35 -7.81
CA GLY A 126 -11.76 15.89 -7.64
C GLY A 126 -11.46 15.13 -8.93
N GLY A 127 -10.69 14.05 -8.81
CA GLY A 127 -10.27 13.21 -9.94
C GLY A 127 -8.96 13.66 -10.60
N HIS A 128 -8.24 14.62 -10.00
CA HIS A 128 -6.89 14.97 -10.41
C HIS A 128 -5.85 14.18 -9.59
N ALA A 129 -4.70 13.90 -10.17
CA ALA A 129 -3.58 13.30 -9.48
C ALA A 129 -2.92 14.35 -8.57
N TYR A 130 -2.70 14.02 -7.31
CA TYR A 130 -1.82 14.77 -6.42
C TYR A 130 -0.55 13.96 -6.16
N VAL A 131 0.57 14.43 -6.75
CA VAL A 131 1.85 13.72 -6.72
C VAL A 131 2.90 14.54 -5.98
N TYR A 132 3.59 13.92 -5.03
CA TYR A 132 4.67 14.56 -4.27
C TYR A 132 5.79 13.57 -3.92
N LEU A 133 6.98 14.09 -3.59
CA LEU A 133 8.08 13.30 -3.06
C LEU A 133 8.00 13.20 -1.53
N CYS A 134 7.90 11.98 -1.02
CA CYS A 134 8.07 11.68 0.39
C CYS A 134 9.55 11.47 0.70
N TYR A 135 10.07 12.23 1.68
CA TYR A 135 11.49 12.28 2.05
C TYR A 135 12.46 12.50 0.87
N GLY A 136 12.01 13.17 -0.19
CA GLY A 136 12.80 13.43 -1.40
C GLY A 136 13.07 12.20 -2.28
N LEU A 137 12.54 11.03 -1.95
CA LEU A 137 12.91 9.76 -2.57
C LEU A 137 11.74 9.02 -3.22
N HIS A 138 10.57 9.05 -2.58
CA HIS A 138 9.44 8.22 -2.97
C HIS A 138 8.32 9.07 -3.58
N THR A 139 8.01 8.83 -4.85
CA THR A 139 6.85 9.45 -5.51
C THR A 139 5.56 8.85 -4.96
N MET A 140 4.77 9.66 -4.27
CA MET A 140 3.47 9.28 -3.70
C MET A 140 2.37 9.75 -4.64
N LEU A 141 1.47 8.84 -5.04
CA LEU A 141 0.33 9.14 -5.89
C LEU A 141 -0.94 9.19 -5.06
N ASN A 142 -1.67 10.30 -5.13
CA ASN A 142 -2.97 10.46 -4.52
C ASN A 142 -3.99 10.85 -5.58
N VAL A 143 -5.26 10.55 -5.32
CA VAL A 143 -6.41 11.02 -6.09
C VAL A 143 -7.09 12.11 -5.30
N VAL A 144 -7.16 13.32 -5.86
CA VAL A 144 -7.89 14.44 -5.24
C VAL A 144 -9.36 14.04 -5.14
N ALA A 145 -9.93 14.26 -3.97
CA ALA A 145 -11.33 13.96 -3.66
C ALA A 145 -12.12 15.26 -3.51
N ASP A 146 -13.44 15.12 -3.52
CA ASP A 146 -14.37 16.20 -3.22
C ASP A 146 -14.37 17.33 -4.27
N LYS A 147 -15.09 18.41 -3.97
CA LYS A 147 -15.11 19.63 -4.78
C LYS A 147 -13.78 20.37 -4.68
N GLU A 148 -13.47 21.10 -5.74
CA GLU A 148 -12.34 22.02 -5.78
C GLU A 148 -12.39 22.99 -4.59
N GLY A 149 -11.23 23.22 -3.98
CA GLY A 149 -11.06 24.10 -2.82
C GLY A 149 -11.19 23.39 -1.47
N ASN A 150 -11.63 22.12 -1.40
CA ASN A 150 -11.78 21.45 -0.11
C ASN A 150 -10.43 20.96 0.47
N GLY A 151 -9.53 20.42 -0.34
CA GLY A 151 -8.22 19.97 0.14
C GLY A 151 -8.22 18.55 0.72
N ALA A 152 -8.85 17.61 0.02
CA ALA A 152 -8.97 16.20 0.41
C ALA A 152 -8.41 15.28 -0.67
N ALA A 153 -7.86 14.13 -0.28
CA ALA A 153 -7.33 13.16 -1.23
C ALA A 153 -7.26 11.74 -0.67
N VAL A 154 -7.14 10.79 -1.58
CA VAL A 154 -6.94 9.37 -1.28
C VAL A 154 -5.57 8.93 -1.79
N LEU A 155 -4.68 8.49 -0.90
CA LEU A 155 -3.38 7.93 -1.24
C LEU A 155 -3.55 6.52 -1.82
N ILE A 156 -2.92 6.24 -2.96
CA ILE A 156 -2.79 4.88 -3.49
C ILE A 156 -1.61 4.20 -2.81
N ARG A 157 -1.89 3.15 -2.03
CA ARG A 157 -0.88 2.50 -1.19
C ARG A 157 -0.34 1.21 -1.74
N SER A 158 -1.21 0.38 -2.30
CA SER A 158 -0.77 -0.84 -2.94
C SER A 158 -1.69 -1.24 -4.07
N CYS A 159 -1.12 -2.03 -4.97
CA CYS A 159 -1.82 -2.55 -6.12
C CYS A 159 -1.43 -4.00 -6.41
N ALA A 160 -2.28 -4.71 -7.13
CA ALA A 160 -1.94 -5.94 -7.82
C ALA A 160 -1.64 -5.64 -9.31
N PRO A 161 -0.68 -6.34 -9.93
CA PRO A 161 -0.38 -6.17 -11.35
C PRO A 161 -1.44 -6.89 -12.19
N ILE A 162 -1.94 -6.23 -13.23
CA ILE A 162 -2.87 -6.80 -14.21
C ILE A 162 -2.18 -6.99 -15.57
N SER A 163 -1.38 -6.01 -15.99
CA SER A 163 -0.54 -6.09 -17.20
C SER A 163 0.74 -5.28 -17.07
N GLY A 164 1.67 -5.47 -18.01
CA GLY A 164 2.92 -4.72 -18.06
C GLY A 164 3.96 -5.17 -17.03
N MET A 165 3.96 -6.46 -16.66
CA MET A 165 4.88 -7.01 -15.66
C MET A 165 6.36 -6.72 -15.98
N ASP A 166 6.80 -6.89 -17.23
CA ASP A 166 8.19 -6.61 -17.62
C ASP A 166 8.56 -5.14 -17.37
N THR A 167 7.69 -4.21 -17.75
CA THR A 167 7.88 -2.77 -17.51
C THR A 167 7.85 -2.43 -16.02
N ILE A 168 6.98 -3.08 -15.23
CA ILE A 168 6.97 -2.93 -13.77
C ILE A 168 8.31 -3.42 -13.20
N GLN A 169 8.78 -4.60 -13.57
CA GLN A 169 10.04 -5.18 -13.07
C GLN A 169 11.25 -4.33 -13.44
N GLU A 170 11.30 -3.81 -14.66
CA GLU A 170 12.33 -2.90 -15.15
C GLU A 170 12.34 -1.61 -14.32
N ARG A 171 11.22 -0.89 -14.24
CA ARG A 171 11.10 0.36 -13.47
C ARG A 171 11.38 0.16 -11.97
N ARG A 172 11.06 -1.02 -11.44
CA ARG A 172 11.33 -1.41 -10.05
C ARG A 172 12.75 -1.93 -9.82
N GLY A 173 13.51 -2.23 -10.88
CA GLY A 173 14.83 -2.86 -10.80
C GLY A 173 14.81 -4.24 -10.14
N LYS A 174 13.70 -4.99 -10.25
CA LYS A 174 13.51 -6.27 -9.57
C LYS A 174 12.78 -7.28 -10.47
N LYS A 175 13.46 -8.39 -10.80
CA LYS A 175 12.88 -9.52 -11.55
C LYS A 175 12.18 -10.51 -10.60
N THR A 176 10.96 -10.18 -10.18
CA THR A 176 10.11 -11.03 -9.35
C THR A 176 8.64 -10.71 -9.59
N GLU A 177 7.75 -11.63 -9.29
CA GLU A 177 6.29 -11.39 -9.32
C GLU A 177 5.69 -11.29 -7.91
N LYS A 178 6.55 -11.27 -6.89
CA LYS A 178 6.13 -11.22 -5.49
C LYS A 178 5.48 -9.87 -5.15
N PRO A 179 4.60 -9.83 -4.12
CA PRO A 179 3.96 -8.61 -3.65
C PRO A 179 4.88 -7.41 -3.38
N ASP A 180 6.17 -7.67 -3.10
CA ASP A 180 7.19 -6.64 -2.88
C ASP A 180 7.32 -5.64 -4.05
N LEU A 181 6.84 -5.96 -5.26
CA LEU A 181 6.80 -5.00 -6.35
C LEU A 181 5.86 -3.83 -6.10
N LEU A 182 4.69 -4.06 -5.48
CA LEU A 182 3.57 -3.10 -5.47
C LEU A 182 2.90 -2.94 -4.11
N ASN A 183 3.39 -3.59 -3.05
CA ASN A 183 2.84 -3.47 -1.70
C ASN A 183 3.37 -2.25 -0.90
N GLY A 184 3.39 -1.06 -1.53
CA GLY A 184 3.75 0.18 -0.84
C GLY A 184 3.65 1.43 -1.73
N PRO A 185 3.30 2.60 -1.17
CA PRO A 185 2.89 3.78 -1.97
C PRO A 185 4.00 4.29 -2.89
N GLY A 186 5.22 4.43 -2.37
CA GLY A 186 6.38 4.80 -3.19
C GLY A 186 6.73 3.79 -4.27
N LYS A 187 6.28 2.53 -4.13
CA LYS A 187 6.49 1.48 -5.12
C LYS A 187 5.55 1.62 -6.30
N ILE A 188 4.33 2.08 -6.06
CA ILE A 188 3.34 2.35 -7.10
C ILE A 188 3.84 3.47 -8.02
N GLY A 189 4.31 4.58 -7.45
CA GLY A 189 4.87 5.68 -8.25
C GLY A 189 6.04 5.23 -9.14
N GLN A 190 6.92 4.39 -8.61
CA GLN A 190 8.04 3.81 -9.38
C GLN A 190 7.55 2.85 -10.46
N ALA A 191 6.64 1.91 -10.16
CA ALA A 191 6.10 0.96 -11.12
C ALA A 191 5.37 1.64 -12.30
N LEU A 192 4.67 2.74 -12.03
CA LEU A 192 4.04 3.57 -13.05
C LEU A 192 5.04 4.47 -13.78
N GLY A 193 6.26 4.67 -13.27
CA GLY A 193 7.24 5.55 -13.89
C GLY A 193 6.77 7.00 -13.92
N ILE A 194 6.13 7.47 -12.84
CA ILE A 194 5.65 8.85 -12.71
C ILE A 194 6.58 9.72 -11.87
N SER A 195 6.65 10.99 -12.23
CA SER A 195 7.34 12.07 -11.51
C SER A 195 6.32 13.02 -10.88
N THR A 196 6.78 14.03 -10.15
CA THR A 196 5.92 15.10 -9.61
C THR A 196 5.26 15.97 -10.68
N GLU A 197 5.70 15.89 -11.94
CA GLU A 197 5.09 16.60 -13.07
C GLU A 197 3.69 16.05 -13.41
N TRP A 198 3.35 14.86 -12.93
CA TRP A 198 2.00 14.29 -13.02
C TRP A 198 1.02 14.89 -12.00
N SER A 199 1.49 15.76 -11.10
CA SER A 199 0.59 16.46 -10.19
C SER A 199 -0.32 17.40 -10.99
N ASN A 200 -1.59 17.50 -10.58
CA ASN A 200 -2.67 18.18 -11.30
C ASN A 200 -3.07 17.54 -12.64
N HIS A 201 -2.66 16.30 -12.93
CA HIS A 201 -3.12 15.57 -14.12
C HIS A 201 -4.55 15.03 -13.93
N PRO A 202 -5.50 15.25 -14.86
CA PRO A 202 -6.85 14.69 -14.76
C PRO A 202 -6.85 13.18 -15.03
N LEU A 203 -7.33 12.38 -14.07
CA LEU A 203 -7.35 10.91 -14.14
C LEU A 203 -8.60 10.37 -14.87
N HIS A 204 -9.59 11.24 -15.11
CA HIS A 204 -10.90 10.92 -15.69
C HIS A 204 -10.98 11.23 -17.20
N SER A 205 -9.84 11.40 -17.87
CA SER A 205 -9.77 11.69 -19.30
C SER A 205 -8.50 11.06 -19.90
N PRO A 206 -8.49 10.69 -21.20
CA PRO A 206 -7.28 10.21 -21.85
C PRO A 206 -6.13 11.22 -21.71
N GLY A 207 -4.96 10.75 -21.26
CA GLY A 207 -3.84 11.66 -20.96
C GLY A 207 -2.52 11.00 -20.58
N GLY A 208 -2.45 9.67 -20.53
CA GLY A 208 -1.26 8.89 -20.19
C GLY A 208 -1.23 8.39 -18.74
N LEU A 209 -2.15 8.85 -17.89
CA LEU A 209 -2.44 8.24 -16.59
C LEU A 209 -3.94 8.31 -16.31
N GLU A 210 -4.60 7.16 -16.41
CA GLU A 210 -6.06 7.07 -16.28
C GLU A 210 -6.49 6.21 -15.08
N LEU A 211 -7.63 6.57 -14.48
CA LEU A 211 -8.37 5.70 -13.57
C LEU A 211 -9.55 5.09 -14.31
N LEU A 212 -9.58 3.77 -14.36
CA LEU A 212 -10.58 2.98 -15.08
C LEU A 212 -11.45 2.21 -14.11
N ASP A 213 -12.68 1.95 -14.54
CA ASP A 213 -13.60 1.10 -13.83
C ASP A 213 -13.06 -0.33 -13.71
N GLY A 214 -13.44 -0.99 -12.63
CA GLY A 214 -12.93 -2.30 -12.25
C GLY A 214 -13.83 -2.96 -11.22
N PRO A 215 -13.63 -4.26 -10.94
CA PRO A 215 -14.54 -5.03 -10.10
C PRO A 215 -14.65 -4.43 -8.70
N GLU A 216 -15.84 -4.50 -8.12
CA GLU A 216 -16.05 -4.16 -6.72
C GLU A 216 -15.49 -5.28 -5.82
N PRO A 217 -14.78 -4.95 -4.72
CA PRO A 217 -14.25 -5.96 -3.81
C PRO A 217 -15.37 -6.61 -2.99
N GLU A 218 -15.36 -7.94 -2.86
CA GLU A 218 -16.33 -8.67 -2.04
C GLU A 218 -16.22 -8.34 -0.55
N LYS A 219 -14.99 -8.11 -0.07
CA LYS A 219 -14.68 -7.87 1.35
C LYS A 219 -13.59 -6.82 1.46
N ILE A 220 -13.83 -5.83 2.33
CA ILE A 220 -12.91 -4.75 2.65
C ILE A 220 -12.44 -4.92 4.10
N LEU A 221 -11.17 -4.58 4.35
CA LEU A 221 -10.62 -4.40 5.68
C LEU A 221 -10.35 -2.91 5.91
N VAL A 222 -10.52 -2.47 7.16
CA VAL A 222 -10.26 -1.11 7.62
C VAL A 222 -9.25 -1.10 8.77
N GLY A 223 -8.53 0.01 8.94
CA GLY A 223 -7.60 0.17 10.06
C GLY A 223 -6.88 1.51 10.05
N PRO A 224 -5.95 1.72 10.99
CA PRO A 224 -5.19 2.96 11.07
C PRO A 224 -4.23 3.10 9.89
N ARG A 225 -3.99 4.35 9.53
CA ARG A 225 -3.07 4.76 8.45
C ARG A 225 -1.61 4.56 8.88
N VAL A 226 -0.71 4.46 7.91
CA VAL A 226 0.70 4.11 8.15
C VAL A 226 1.60 5.33 8.00
N GLY A 227 2.53 5.50 8.95
CA GLY A 227 3.58 6.52 8.86
C GLY A 227 3.10 7.93 9.19
N ILE A 228 2.05 8.04 10.00
CA ILE A 228 1.46 9.32 10.42
C ILE A 228 1.60 9.58 11.92
N ASP A 229 2.56 8.97 12.61
CA ASP A 229 2.74 9.06 14.07
C ASP A 229 2.97 10.50 14.59
N TYR A 230 3.24 11.45 13.69
CA TYR A 230 3.34 12.88 13.99
C TYR A 230 1.98 13.59 14.11
N ALA A 231 0.89 12.94 13.67
CA ALA A 231 -0.46 13.49 13.69
C ALA A 231 -1.06 13.40 15.10
N LEU A 232 -2.19 14.08 15.31
CA LEU A 232 -2.94 14.00 16.56
C LEU A 232 -3.41 12.56 16.84
N PRO A 233 -3.46 12.12 18.11
CA PRO A 233 -3.78 10.73 18.46
C PRO A 233 -5.08 10.19 17.85
N GLU A 234 -6.12 11.02 17.76
CA GLU A 234 -7.39 10.66 17.13
C GLU A 234 -7.24 10.39 15.63
N HIS A 235 -6.35 11.11 14.94
CA HIS A 235 -6.09 10.94 13.51
C HIS A 235 -5.14 9.77 13.23
N VAL A 236 -4.26 9.44 14.17
CA VAL A 236 -3.39 8.24 14.11
C VAL A 236 -4.22 6.97 14.28
N SER A 237 -5.18 6.97 15.21
CA SER A 237 -6.04 5.81 15.49
C SER A 237 -7.23 5.66 14.53
N ALA A 238 -7.58 6.71 13.78
CA ALA A 238 -8.71 6.71 12.86
C ALA A 238 -8.60 5.58 11.80
N PRO A 239 -9.70 4.81 11.57
CA PRO A 239 -9.70 3.67 10.66
C PRO A 239 -9.83 4.10 9.18
N TRP A 240 -8.92 4.96 8.71
CA TRP A 240 -8.99 5.61 7.39
C TRP A 240 -8.04 4.98 6.36
N ARG A 241 -7.60 3.75 6.62
CA ARG A 241 -6.90 2.88 5.67
C ARG A 241 -7.82 1.75 5.27
N PHE A 242 -7.95 1.52 3.97
CA PHE A 242 -8.87 0.53 3.40
C PHE A 242 -8.09 -0.43 2.51
N ALA A 243 -8.41 -1.72 2.56
CA ALA A 243 -7.76 -2.75 1.74
C ALA A 243 -8.73 -3.85 1.30
N ILE A 244 -8.48 -4.47 0.15
CA ILE A 244 -9.22 -5.67 -0.27
C ILE A 244 -8.80 -6.85 0.60
N ALA A 245 -9.76 -7.56 1.20
CA ALA A 245 -9.46 -8.72 2.04
C ALA A 245 -8.94 -9.90 1.19
N GLY A 246 -8.02 -10.70 1.74
CA GLY A 246 -7.51 -11.92 1.09
C GLY A 246 -6.47 -11.70 -0.01
N THR A 247 -6.20 -10.45 -0.43
CA THR A 247 -5.14 -10.18 -1.40
C THR A 247 -3.74 -10.28 -0.78
N ALA A 248 -2.78 -10.82 -1.53
CA ALA A 248 -1.38 -10.85 -1.13
C ALA A 248 -0.70 -9.47 -1.23
N TRP A 249 -1.34 -8.50 -1.89
CA TRP A 249 -0.77 -7.22 -2.28
C TRP A 249 -0.91 -6.11 -1.23
N ILE A 250 -1.46 -6.41 -0.05
CA ILE A 250 -1.53 -5.44 1.06
C ILE A 250 -0.13 -5.11 1.58
N SER A 251 0.13 -3.81 1.78
CA SER A 251 1.36 -3.29 2.40
C SER A 251 1.44 -3.59 3.90
N ALA A 252 2.66 -3.52 4.45
CA ALA A 252 2.87 -3.63 5.89
C ALA A 252 2.49 -2.32 6.63
N PRO A 253 2.05 -2.40 7.90
CA PRO A 253 1.70 -3.60 8.66
C PRO A 253 0.30 -4.14 8.27
N ARG A 254 0.16 -5.46 8.14
CA ARG A 254 -1.12 -6.10 7.76
C ARG A 254 -2.01 -6.42 8.95
N ASN A 255 -1.40 -6.69 10.09
CA ASN A 255 -2.07 -7.07 11.33
C ASN A 255 -2.82 -5.91 12.01
N THR A 256 -2.84 -4.71 11.42
CA THR A 256 -3.63 -3.57 11.91
C THR A 256 -5.00 -3.46 11.23
N LEU A 257 -5.24 -4.22 10.16
CA LEU A 257 -6.49 -4.20 9.41
C LEU A 257 -7.50 -5.22 9.95
N ARG A 258 -8.78 -4.85 10.01
CA ARG A 258 -9.90 -5.67 10.51
C ARG A 258 -11.11 -5.51 9.59
N PRO A 259 -12.08 -6.44 9.59
CA PRO A 259 -13.39 -6.15 9.02
C PRO A 259 -13.98 -4.85 9.62
N PRO A 260 -14.75 -4.06 8.84
CA PRO A 260 -15.37 -2.81 9.29
C PRO A 260 -16.36 -3.00 10.43
#